data_AF-A0A485P1S6-F1
#
_entry.id   AF-A0A485P1S6-F1
#
_cell.length_a   1.000
_cell.length_b   1.000
_cell.length_c   1.000
_cell.angle_alpha   90.00
_cell.angle_beta   90.00
_cell.angle_gamma   90.00
#
_symmetry.space_group_name_H-M   'P 1'
#
loop_
_entity.id
_entity.type
_entity.pdbx_description
1 polymer ?
#
loop_
_entity_poly.entity_id
_entity_poly.type
_entity_poly.pdbx_seq_one_letter_code
_entity_poly.pdbx_strand_id
1 'polypeptide(L)'
;ILTATVDNANILLQIDNARLAADDFRTKFETEQALRVSVEADTNGLRRVLDELTLARADLEMQIENLKEELAYLRKNHEEEMNALRGQVGGEINVEMDAAPGVDLSRILSEMRDQYEKMAEKNRKDAEDWFFSKTEELNREVATNSELVQSGKSEISELRRTMQALEIELQSQLSMKASLEGSLAETENRYCVQLAQIQDLIGSVEEQLAQLRCEMEQQNQEYKILLDVKTRLEQEIATYRRLLEGEDAHLTHYKPKEPVTTRQVRTIVEEVQDGKVISSREQVHQTTR
;
A
#
# COMPACT_ATOMS: atom_id res chain seq x y z
N ILE A 1 -0.82 5.66 -46.89
CA ILE A 1 -1.30 6.42 -45.72
C ILE A 1 -2.32 5.57 -44.95
N LEU A 2 -3.47 5.19 -45.55
CA LEU A 2 -4.50 4.40 -44.87
C LEU A 2 -3.99 3.07 -44.26
N THR A 3 -3.20 2.30 -45.01
CA THR A 3 -2.58 1.05 -44.54
C THR A 3 -1.67 1.27 -43.33
N ALA A 4 -0.79 2.27 -43.39
CA ALA A 4 0.07 2.63 -42.26
C ALA A 4 -0.73 3.10 -41.02
N THR A 5 -1.86 3.77 -41.22
CA THR A 5 -2.77 4.15 -40.13
C THR A 5 -3.41 2.94 -39.48
N VAL A 6 -3.85 1.95 -40.27
CA VAL A 6 -4.43 0.70 -39.78
C VAL A 6 -3.39 -0.15 -39.04
N ASP A 7 -2.16 -0.24 -39.57
CA ASP A 7 -1.07 -0.96 -38.93
C ASP A 7 -0.68 -0.33 -37.59
N ASN A 8 -0.61 1.00 -37.52
CA ASN A 8 -0.39 1.72 -36.26
C ASN A 8 -1.51 1.48 -35.23
N ALA A 9 -2.77 1.49 -35.67
CA ALA A 9 -3.90 1.20 -34.78
C ALA A 9 -3.85 -0.25 -34.25
N ASN A 10 -3.48 -1.21 -35.09
CA ASN A 10 -3.29 -2.60 -34.67
C ASN A 10 -2.14 -2.74 -33.64
N ILE A 11 -1.02 -2.05 -33.84
CA ILE A 11 0.09 -2.06 -32.89
C ILE A 11 -0.34 -1.45 -31.55
N LEU A 12 -1.06 -0.32 -31.55
CA LEU A 12 -1.57 0.30 -30.33
C LEU A 12 -2.52 -0.63 -29.57
N LEU A 13 -3.44 -1.30 -30.28
CA LEU A 13 -4.33 -2.29 -29.65
C LEU A 13 -3.57 -3.47 -29.05
N GLN A 14 -2.50 -3.94 -29.70
CA GLN A 14 -1.64 -4.99 -29.15
C GLN A 14 -0.90 -4.53 -27.90
N ILE A 15 -0.41 -3.28 -27.87
CA ILE A 15 0.24 -2.68 -26.71
C ILE A 15 -0.75 -2.56 -25.54
N ASP A 16 -1.95 -2.05 -25.80
CA ASP A 16 -2.97 -1.89 -24.77
C ASP A 16 -3.43 -3.25 -24.23
N ASN A 17 -3.62 -4.25 -25.10
CA ASN A 17 -3.95 -5.60 -24.68
C ASN A 17 -2.83 -6.23 -23.83
N ALA A 18 -1.57 -6.10 -24.26
CA ALA A 18 -0.42 -6.59 -23.51
C ALA A 18 -0.30 -5.90 -22.14
N ARG A 19 -0.59 -4.60 -22.07
CA ARG A 19 -0.60 -3.83 -20.82
C ARG A 19 -1.72 -4.27 -19.88
N LEU A 20 -2.94 -4.43 -20.39
CA LEU A 20 -4.07 -4.94 -19.61
C LEU A 20 -3.81 -6.36 -19.10
N ALA A 21 -3.25 -7.24 -19.93
CA ALA A 21 -2.88 -8.59 -19.51
C ALA A 21 -1.79 -8.57 -18.42
N ALA A 22 -0.79 -7.68 -18.53
CA ALA A 22 0.24 -7.51 -17.52
C ALA A 22 -0.34 -7.02 -16.18
N ASP A 23 -1.27 -6.07 -16.21
CA ASP A 23 -1.95 -5.57 -15.02
C ASP A 23 -2.86 -6.64 -14.37
N ASP A 24 -3.55 -7.44 -15.18
CA ASP A 24 -4.32 -8.61 -14.71
C ASP A 24 -3.42 -9.65 -14.03
N PHE A 25 -2.28 -9.99 -14.63
CA PHE A 25 -1.34 -10.95 -14.05
C PHE A 25 -0.69 -10.40 -12.77
N ARG A 26 -0.38 -9.10 -12.74
CA ARG A 26 0.13 -8.42 -11.55
C ARG A 26 -0.87 -8.51 -10.40
N THR A 27 -2.13 -8.16 -10.64
CA THR A 27 -3.20 -8.24 -9.64
C THR A 27 -3.36 -9.68 -9.13
N LYS A 28 -3.39 -10.67 -10.04
CA LYS A 28 -3.46 -12.09 -9.67
C LYS A 28 -2.27 -12.52 -8.83
N PHE A 29 -1.05 -12.13 -9.21
CA PHE A 29 0.16 -12.44 -8.45
C PHE A 29 0.13 -11.84 -7.05
N GLU A 30 -0.30 -10.58 -6.91
CA GLU A 30 -0.45 -9.93 -5.60
C GLU A 30 -1.47 -10.65 -4.72
N THR A 31 -2.62 -11.05 -5.28
CA THR A 31 -3.64 -11.83 -4.54
C THR A 31 -3.14 -13.20 -4.11
N GLU A 32 -2.46 -13.93 -5.01
CA GLU A 32 -1.91 -15.25 -4.71
C GLU A 32 -0.77 -15.15 -3.68
N GLN A 33 0.07 -14.12 -3.77
CA GLN A 33 1.12 -13.86 -2.80
C GLN A 33 0.53 -13.58 -1.40
N ALA A 34 -0.53 -12.78 -1.31
CA ALA A 34 -1.22 -12.52 -0.04
C ALA A 34 -1.82 -13.80 0.55
N LEU A 35 -2.47 -14.62 -0.29
CA LEU A 35 -3.02 -15.91 0.13
C LEU A 35 -1.91 -16.86 0.62
N ARG A 36 -0.79 -16.94 -0.11
CA ARG A 36 0.39 -17.74 0.27
C ARG A 36 0.94 -17.34 1.64
N VAL A 37 1.09 -16.04 1.89
CA VAL A 37 1.58 -15.52 3.18
C VAL A 37 0.60 -15.86 4.31
N SER A 38 -0.71 -15.76 4.08
CA SER A 38 -1.73 -16.17 5.06
C SER A 38 -1.62 -17.65 5.40
N VAL A 39 -1.52 -18.52 4.39
CA VAL A 39 -1.41 -19.97 4.59
C VAL A 39 -0.09 -20.35 5.26
N GLU A 40 1.01 -19.66 4.94
CA GLU A 40 2.29 -19.83 5.65
C GLU A 40 2.18 -19.44 7.12
N ALA A 41 1.49 -18.34 7.44
CA ALA A 41 1.23 -17.92 8.82
C ALA A 41 0.40 -18.97 9.58
N ASP A 42 -0.69 -19.46 8.98
CA ASP A 42 -1.54 -20.50 9.57
C ASP A 42 -0.76 -21.81 9.79
N THR A 43 0.07 -22.21 8.82
CA THR A 43 0.92 -23.41 8.92
C THR A 43 1.92 -23.29 10.07
N ASN A 44 2.54 -22.11 10.23
CA ASN A 44 3.46 -21.85 11.33
C ASN A 44 2.72 -21.81 12.68
N GLY A 45 1.50 -21.26 12.73
CA GLY A 45 0.63 -21.31 13.90
C GLY A 45 0.28 -22.74 14.32
N LEU A 46 -0.14 -23.57 13.37
CA LEU A 46 -0.45 -24.99 13.61
C LEU A 46 0.77 -25.78 14.09
N ARG A 47 1.97 -25.48 13.59
CA ARG A 47 3.22 -26.08 14.10
C ARG A 47 3.45 -25.74 15.57
N ARG A 48 3.25 -24.48 15.97
CA ARG A 48 3.37 -24.08 17.39
C ARG A 48 2.36 -24.79 18.27
N VAL A 49 1.11 -24.89 17.84
CA VAL A 49 0.07 -25.63 18.58
C VAL A 49 0.44 -27.12 18.70
N LEU A 50 0.99 -27.73 17.65
CA LEU A 50 1.48 -29.10 17.69
C LEU A 50 2.63 -29.27 18.70
N ASP A 51 3.58 -28.34 18.73
CA ASP A 51 4.69 -28.36 19.69
C ASP A 51 4.17 -28.23 21.14
N GLU A 52 3.24 -27.31 21.38
CA GLU A 52 2.59 -27.13 22.69
C GLU A 52 1.82 -28.38 23.14
N LEU A 53 1.04 -28.98 22.26
CA LEU A 53 0.34 -30.24 22.52
C LEU A 53 1.32 -31.39 22.77
N THR A 54 2.46 -31.41 22.09
CA THR A 54 3.49 -32.43 22.27
C THR A 54 4.14 -32.31 23.65
N LEU A 55 4.43 -31.09 24.10
CA LEU A 55 4.92 -30.83 25.46
C LEU A 55 3.88 -31.19 26.52
N ALA A 56 2.62 -30.80 26.33
CA ALA A 56 1.54 -31.15 27.26
C ALA A 56 1.33 -32.67 27.35
N ARG A 57 1.44 -33.38 26.22
CA ARG A 57 1.38 -34.85 26.20
C ARG A 57 2.52 -35.47 27.00
N ALA A 58 3.75 -34.99 26.81
CA ALA A 58 4.91 -35.48 27.53
C ALA A 58 4.81 -35.23 29.05
N ASP A 59 4.30 -34.06 29.47
CA ASP A 59 4.07 -33.76 30.88
C ASP A 59 3.01 -34.69 31.50
N LEU A 60 1.89 -34.92 30.80
CA LEU A 60 0.87 -35.87 31.24
C LEU A 60 1.39 -37.31 31.30
N GLU A 61 2.20 -37.74 30.33
CA GLU A 61 2.86 -39.05 30.35
C GLU A 61 3.77 -39.20 31.58
N MET A 62 4.53 -38.15 31.93
CA MET A 62 5.36 -38.13 33.13
C MET A 62 4.53 -38.18 34.42
N GLN A 63 3.44 -37.41 34.51
CA GLN A 63 2.53 -37.46 35.66
C GLN A 63 1.90 -38.85 35.83
N ILE A 64 1.50 -39.49 34.73
CA ILE A 64 0.97 -40.86 34.76
C ILE A 64 2.01 -41.84 35.31
N GLU A 65 3.26 -41.72 34.88
CA GLU A 65 4.32 -42.63 35.34
C GLU A 65 4.64 -42.42 36.82
N ASN A 66 4.76 -41.16 37.27
CA ASN A 66 4.93 -40.82 38.68
C ASN A 66 3.81 -41.41 39.56
N LEU A 67 2.55 -41.27 39.13
CA LEU A 67 1.41 -41.83 39.86
C LEU A 67 1.42 -43.36 39.90
N LYS A 68 1.89 -44.03 38.85
CA LYS A 68 2.05 -45.50 38.86
C LYS A 68 3.14 -45.93 39.83
N GLU A 69 4.27 -45.21 39.86
CA GLU A 69 5.36 -45.47 40.80
C GLU A 69 4.89 -45.29 42.26
N GLU A 70 4.15 -44.22 42.53
CA GLU A 70 3.57 -43.95 43.86
C GLU A 70 2.60 -45.07 44.26
N LEU A 71 1.72 -45.51 43.36
CA LEU A 71 0.78 -46.62 43.60
C LEU A 71 1.53 -47.93 43.88
N ALA A 72 2.60 -48.22 43.13
CA ALA A 72 3.44 -49.39 43.35
C ALA A 72 4.14 -49.32 44.72
N TYR A 73 4.64 -48.15 45.10
CA TYR A 73 5.26 -47.90 46.40
C TYR A 73 4.26 -48.12 47.56
N LEU A 74 3.06 -47.54 47.47
CA LEU A 74 2.00 -47.73 48.47
C LEU A 74 1.58 -49.19 48.61
N ARG A 75 1.44 -49.92 47.50
CA ARG A 75 1.13 -51.36 47.54
C ARG A 75 2.22 -52.16 48.26
N LYS A 76 3.48 -51.88 47.95
CA LYS A 76 4.62 -52.54 48.59
C LYS A 76 4.67 -52.24 50.08
N ASN A 77 4.52 -50.99 50.49
CA ASN A 77 4.46 -50.61 51.90
C ASN A 77 3.31 -51.32 52.62
N HIS A 78 2.11 -51.34 52.03
CA HIS A 78 0.97 -52.04 52.63
C HIS A 78 1.23 -53.55 52.77
N GLU A 79 1.85 -54.19 51.79
CA GLU A 79 2.23 -55.59 51.86
C GLU A 79 3.28 -55.85 52.96
N GLU A 80 4.27 -54.98 53.11
CA GLU A 80 5.26 -55.02 54.19
C GLU A 80 4.63 -54.83 55.57
N GLU A 81 3.73 -53.85 55.74
CA GLU A 81 2.98 -53.62 56.98
C GLU A 81 2.08 -54.80 57.34
N MET A 82 1.35 -55.35 56.36
CA MET A 82 0.49 -56.52 56.57
C MET A 82 1.31 -57.76 56.93
N ASN A 83 2.50 -57.93 56.34
CA ASN A 83 3.43 -59.00 56.70
C ASN A 83 4.00 -58.81 58.12
N ALA A 84 4.36 -57.57 58.50
CA ALA A 84 4.80 -57.25 59.85
C ALA A 84 3.71 -57.52 60.89
N LEU A 85 2.46 -57.10 60.61
CA LEU A 85 1.29 -57.39 61.46
C LEU A 85 1.00 -58.89 61.52
N ARG A 86 1.13 -59.64 60.42
CA ARG A 86 1.03 -61.11 60.43
C ARG A 86 2.09 -61.76 61.31
N GLY A 87 3.31 -61.22 61.32
CA GLY A 87 4.39 -61.64 62.21
C GLY A 87 4.10 -61.32 63.68
N GLN A 88 3.35 -60.24 63.93
CA GLN A 88 2.97 -59.82 65.28
C GLN A 88 1.76 -60.60 65.85
N VAL A 89 0.92 -61.17 65.00
CA VAL A 89 -0.24 -62.01 65.39
C VAL A 89 0.16 -63.45 65.76
N GLY A 90 1.44 -63.83 65.62
CA GLY A 90 1.98 -65.14 66.02
C GLY A 90 2.61 -65.20 67.42
N GLY A 91 2.44 -64.16 68.25
CA GLY A 91 2.95 -64.13 69.62
C GLY A 91 1.87 -64.46 70.64
N GLU A 92 1.83 -65.70 71.11
CA GLU A 92 1.10 -66.08 72.32
C GLU A 92 1.83 -65.47 73.53
N ILE A 93 1.37 -64.30 73.98
CA ILE A 93 1.91 -63.60 75.16
C ILE A 93 1.23 -64.20 76.40
N ASN A 94 1.89 -65.17 77.02
CA ASN A 94 1.55 -65.62 78.37
C ASN A 94 2.11 -64.59 79.37
N VAL A 95 1.23 -63.88 80.08
CA VAL A 95 1.58 -62.92 81.13
C VAL A 95 1.46 -63.62 82.49
N GLU A 96 2.58 -64.12 83.00
CA GLU A 96 2.69 -64.54 84.39
C GLU A 96 3.10 -63.35 85.26
N MET A 97 2.22 -63.08 86.22
CA MET A 97 2.26 -62.06 87.24
C MET A 97 3.30 -62.44 88.31
N ASP A 98 4.43 -61.72 88.39
CA ASP A 98 5.31 -61.74 89.56
C ASP A 98 5.40 -60.33 90.15
N ALA A 99 4.82 -60.17 91.33
CA ALA A 99 4.72 -58.92 92.06
C ALA A 99 6.01 -58.70 92.88
N ALA A 100 7.01 -58.10 92.23
CA ALA A 100 8.19 -57.54 92.90
C ALA A 100 7.88 -56.14 93.50
N PRO A 101 8.59 -55.72 94.56
CA PRO A 101 8.08 -54.78 95.54
C PRO A 101 8.02 -53.33 95.04
N GLY A 102 6.82 -52.73 95.17
CA GLY A 102 6.57 -51.29 95.33
C GLY A 102 7.46 -50.32 94.56
N VAL A 103 7.46 -50.40 93.22
CA VAL A 103 7.89 -49.26 92.40
C VAL A 103 6.77 -48.23 92.46
N ASP A 104 7.12 -46.98 92.76
CA ASP A 104 6.19 -45.86 92.91
C ASP A 104 5.49 -45.54 91.57
N LEU A 105 4.41 -46.27 91.29
CA LEU A 105 3.56 -46.15 90.09
C LEU A 105 3.03 -44.74 89.89
N SER A 106 2.83 -44.00 90.98
CA SER A 106 2.42 -42.59 90.93
C SER A 106 3.47 -41.74 90.22
N ARG A 107 4.76 -41.99 90.48
CA ARG A 107 5.87 -41.26 89.85
C ARG A 107 5.97 -41.58 88.36
N ILE A 108 5.86 -42.85 87.97
CA ILE A 108 5.94 -43.27 86.56
C ILE A 108 4.74 -42.75 85.76
N LEU A 109 3.53 -42.81 86.32
CA LEU A 109 2.33 -42.25 85.68
C LEU A 109 2.43 -40.72 85.53
N SER A 110 3.01 -40.03 86.51
CA SER A 110 3.27 -38.59 86.43
C SER A 110 4.31 -38.25 85.37
N GLU A 111 5.39 -39.03 85.26
CA GLU A 111 6.44 -38.87 84.24
C GLU A 111 5.89 -39.13 82.83
N MET A 112 5.05 -40.17 82.67
CA MET A 112 4.33 -40.46 81.41
C MET A 112 3.40 -39.31 81.01
N ARG A 113 2.64 -38.76 81.97
CA ARG A 113 1.82 -37.57 81.73
C ARG A 113 2.66 -36.39 81.28
N ASP A 114 3.76 -36.10 81.97
CA ASP A 114 4.64 -34.97 81.63
C ASP A 114 5.27 -35.12 80.25
N GLN A 115 5.64 -36.34 79.84
CA GLN A 115 6.10 -36.61 78.47
C GLN A 115 5.01 -36.45 77.42
N TYR A 116 3.78 -36.92 77.70
CA TYR A 116 2.65 -36.73 76.79
C TYR A 116 2.26 -35.26 76.66
N GLU A 117 2.27 -34.52 77.76
CA GLU A 117 2.00 -33.08 77.79
C GLU A 117 3.03 -32.32 76.95
N LYS A 118 4.32 -32.62 77.13
CA LYS A 118 5.41 -32.05 76.29
C LYS A 118 5.27 -32.43 74.82
N MET A 119 4.89 -33.67 74.51
CA MET A 119 4.70 -34.11 73.13
C MET A 119 3.49 -33.44 72.48
N ALA A 120 2.38 -33.31 73.21
CA ALA A 120 1.19 -32.61 72.75
C ALA A 120 1.44 -31.11 72.55
N GLU A 121 2.17 -30.48 73.48
CA GLU A 121 2.53 -29.07 73.37
C GLU A 121 3.51 -28.81 72.21
N LYS A 122 4.50 -29.70 72.01
CA LYS A 122 5.39 -29.65 70.86
C LYS A 122 4.62 -29.85 69.55
N ASN A 123 3.73 -30.85 69.47
CA ASN A 123 2.93 -31.09 68.28
C ASN A 123 2.02 -29.90 67.94
N ARG A 124 1.40 -29.28 68.96
CA ARG A 124 0.60 -28.07 68.80
C ARG A 124 1.44 -26.92 68.23
N LYS A 125 2.63 -26.69 68.77
CA LYS A 125 3.53 -25.63 68.30
C LYS A 125 4.02 -25.89 66.87
N ASP A 126 4.43 -27.12 66.57
CA ASP A 126 4.87 -27.53 65.23
C ASP A 126 3.73 -27.36 64.21
N ALA A 127 2.48 -27.67 64.59
CA ALA A 127 1.31 -27.43 63.76
C ALA A 127 1.03 -25.95 63.55
N GLU A 128 1.06 -25.13 64.62
CA GLU A 128 0.92 -23.66 64.53
C GLU A 128 1.98 -23.06 63.59
N ASP A 129 3.25 -23.41 63.77
CA ASP A 129 4.36 -22.92 62.94
C ASP A 129 4.20 -23.36 61.47
N TRP A 130 3.75 -24.60 61.23
CA TRP A 130 3.45 -25.09 59.88
C TRP A 130 2.28 -24.31 59.24
N PHE A 131 1.19 -24.06 59.99
CA PHE A 131 0.06 -23.28 59.50
C PHE A 131 0.44 -21.83 59.20
N PHE A 132 1.24 -21.20 60.06
CA PHE A 132 1.73 -19.84 59.81
C PHE A 132 2.61 -19.79 58.57
N SER A 133 3.56 -20.72 58.42
CA SER A 133 4.43 -20.80 57.25
C SER A 133 3.62 -20.97 55.95
N LYS A 134 2.66 -21.90 55.93
CA LYS A 134 1.79 -22.10 54.76
C LYS A 134 0.88 -20.92 54.45
N THR A 135 0.36 -20.26 55.47
CA THR A 135 -0.47 -19.06 55.30
C THR A 135 0.35 -17.89 54.77
N GLU A 136 1.59 -17.74 55.23
CA GLU A 136 2.50 -16.71 54.76
C GLU A 136 2.92 -16.93 53.31
N GLU A 137 3.22 -18.17 52.93
CA GLU A 137 3.51 -18.57 51.55
C GLU A 137 2.32 -18.28 50.63
N LEU A 138 1.12 -18.71 51.01
CA LEU A 138 -0.10 -18.45 50.25
C LEU A 138 -0.37 -16.95 50.11
N ASN A 139 -0.20 -16.16 51.18
CA ASN A 139 -0.37 -14.71 51.10
C ASN A 139 0.64 -14.05 50.17
N ARG A 140 1.90 -14.50 50.14
CA ARG A 140 2.89 -14.03 49.15
C ARG A 140 2.44 -14.36 47.73
N GLU A 141 2.03 -15.59 47.48
CA GLU A 141 1.61 -16.03 46.15
C GLU A 141 0.37 -15.27 45.67
N VAL A 142 -0.60 -15.03 46.55
CA VAL A 142 -1.78 -14.20 46.27
C VAL A 142 -1.37 -12.76 45.96
N ALA A 143 -0.44 -12.17 46.71
CA ALA A 143 0.05 -10.83 46.44
C ALA A 143 0.74 -10.75 45.07
N THR A 144 1.64 -11.69 44.75
CA THR A 144 2.33 -11.73 43.45
C THR A 144 1.37 -11.95 42.29
N ASN A 145 0.41 -12.87 42.44
CA ASN A 145 -0.61 -13.10 41.41
C ASN A 145 -1.51 -11.87 41.23
N SER A 146 -1.85 -11.17 42.31
CA SER A 146 -2.63 -9.94 42.24
C SER A 146 -1.87 -8.83 41.49
N GLU A 147 -0.57 -8.68 41.75
CA GLU A 147 0.29 -7.73 41.04
C GLU A 147 0.41 -8.08 39.54
N LEU A 148 0.62 -9.35 39.20
CA LEU A 148 0.68 -9.81 37.81
C LEU A 148 -0.63 -9.55 37.06
N VAL A 149 -1.77 -9.86 37.68
CA VAL A 149 -3.10 -9.58 37.11
C VAL A 149 -3.30 -8.08 36.91
N GLN A 150 -2.90 -7.26 37.87
CA GLN A 150 -3.02 -5.81 37.76
C GLN A 150 -2.11 -5.25 36.66
N SER A 151 -0.88 -5.74 36.54
CA SER A 151 0.06 -5.39 35.47
C SER A 151 -0.47 -5.76 34.09
N GLY A 152 -0.97 -6.99 33.93
CA GLY A 152 -1.59 -7.43 32.67
C GLY A 152 -2.82 -6.60 32.31
N LYS A 153 -3.63 -6.20 33.31
CA LYS A 153 -4.78 -5.31 33.09
C LYS A 153 -4.35 -3.90 32.63
N SER A 154 -3.27 -3.34 33.17
CA SER A 154 -2.72 -2.07 32.68
C SER A 154 -2.19 -2.20 31.26
N GLU A 155 -1.45 -3.27 30.94
CA GLU A 155 -0.91 -3.50 29.60
C GLU A 155 -2.03 -3.65 28.55
N ILE A 156 -3.08 -4.42 28.85
CA ILE A 156 -4.27 -4.52 27.99
C ILE A 156 -4.93 -3.15 27.78
N SER A 157 -5.00 -2.33 28.84
CA SER A 157 -5.59 -1.00 28.75
C SER A 157 -4.75 -0.04 27.90
N GLU A 158 -3.42 -0.13 27.99
CA GLU A 158 -2.49 0.64 27.17
C GLU A 158 -2.55 0.20 25.71
N LEU A 159 -2.52 -1.11 25.44
CA LEU A 159 -2.67 -1.67 24.08
C LEU A 159 -4.00 -1.26 23.44
N ARG A 160 -5.09 -1.22 24.22
CA ARG A 160 -6.38 -0.71 23.72
C ARG A 160 -6.32 0.78 23.37
N ARG A 161 -5.64 1.60 24.17
CA ARG A 161 -5.45 3.03 23.87
C ARG A 161 -4.59 3.24 22.63
N THR A 162 -3.51 2.49 22.47
CA THR A 162 -2.64 2.59 21.28
C THR A 162 -3.37 2.13 20.03
N MET A 163 -4.15 1.04 20.11
CA MET A 163 -5.00 0.58 19.02
C MET A 163 -6.00 1.67 18.59
N GLN A 164 -6.73 2.26 19.53
CA GLN A 164 -7.67 3.35 19.23
C GLN A 164 -6.98 4.57 18.64
N ALA A 165 -5.79 4.94 19.13
CA ALA A 165 -5.03 6.05 18.58
C ALA A 165 -4.59 5.77 17.12
N LEU A 166 -4.14 4.55 16.83
CA LEU A 166 -3.78 4.13 15.48
C LEU A 166 -4.99 4.05 14.55
N GLU A 167 -6.15 3.62 15.03
CA GLU A 167 -7.40 3.65 14.26
C GLU A 167 -7.80 5.08 13.89
N ILE A 168 -7.71 6.02 14.83
CA ILE A 168 -7.99 7.44 14.58
C ILE A 168 -7.00 8.01 13.56
N GLU A 169 -5.71 7.70 13.71
CA GLU A 169 -4.68 8.13 12.75
C GLU A 169 -4.97 7.57 11.35
N LEU A 170 -5.34 6.28 11.25
CA LEU A 170 -5.72 5.67 9.99
C LEU A 170 -6.91 6.37 9.34
N GLN A 171 -7.96 6.68 10.10
CA GLN A 171 -9.12 7.41 9.59
C GLN A 171 -8.75 8.84 9.13
N SER A 172 -7.88 9.52 9.88
CA SER A 172 -7.35 10.83 9.52
C SER A 172 -6.59 10.78 8.19
N GLN A 173 -5.69 9.81 8.02
CA GLN A 173 -4.92 9.62 6.79
C GLN A 173 -5.81 9.26 5.59
N LEU A 174 -6.84 8.43 5.79
CA LEU A 174 -7.82 8.12 4.75
C LEU A 174 -8.62 9.36 4.32
N SER A 175 -9.02 10.20 5.28
CA SER A 175 -9.70 11.47 4.99
C SER A 175 -8.78 12.44 4.23
N MET A 176 -7.51 12.55 4.65
CA MET A 176 -6.52 13.37 3.97
C MET A 176 -6.27 12.89 2.54
N LYS A 177 -6.10 11.57 2.35
CA LYS A 177 -5.96 10.96 1.02
C LYS A 177 -7.15 11.31 0.13
N ALA A 178 -8.38 11.10 0.60
CA ALA A 178 -9.58 11.40 -0.18
C ALA A 178 -9.68 12.89 -0.55
N SER A 179 -9.28 13.79 0.35
CA SER A 179 -9.21 15.23 0.07
C SER A 179 -8.17 15.57 -0.99
N LEU A 180 -7.00 14.93 -0.96
CA LEU A 180 -5.93 15.16 -1.94
C LEU A 180 -6.31 14.59 -3.32
N GLU A 181 -6.89 13.40 -3.38
CA GLU A 181 -7.42 12.82 -4.62
C GLU A 181 -8.53 13.69 -5.21
N GLY A 182 -9.43 14.22 -4.38
CA GLY A 182 -10.45 15.17 -4.82
C GLY A 182 -9.86 16.47 -5.38
N SER A 183 -8.86 17.05 -4.71
CA SER A 183 -8.18 18.25 -5.19
C SER A 183 -7.43 18.00 -6.50
N LEU A 184 -6.76 16.84 -6.64
CA LEU A 184 -6.09 16.43 -7.86
C LEU A 184 -7.11 16.35 -9.03
N ALA A 185 -8.20 15.61 -8.84
CA ALA A 185 -9.24 15.46 -9.86
C ALA A 185 -9.87 16.81 -10.26
N GLU A 186 -10.10 17.71 -9.30
CA GLU A 186 -10.59 19.07 -9.58
C GLU A 186 -9.58 19.87 -10.42
N THR A 187 -8.29 19.80 -10.08
CA THR A 187 -7.23 20.50 -10.84
C THR A 187 -7.06 19.94 -12.25
N GLU A 188 -7.08 18.61 -12.41
CA GLU A 188 -7.02 17.94 -13.71
C GLU A 188 -8.21 18.35 -14.58
N ASN A 189 -9.42 18.33 -14.02
CA ASN A 189 -10.62 18.76 -14.75
C ASN A 189 -10.54 20.24 -15.15
N ARG A 190 -10.07 21.11 -14.24
CA ARG A 190 -9.87 22.53 -14.56
C ARG A 190 -8.90 22.73 -15.71
N TYR A 191 -7.77 22.01 -15.72
CA TYR A 191 -6.80 22.09 -16.82
C TYR A 191 -7.33 21.48 -18.11
N CYS A 192 -8.08 20.39 -18.04
CA CYS A 192 -8.75 19.79 -19.20
C CYS A 192 -9.69 20.79 -19.88
N VAL A 193 -10.52 21.47 -19.09
CA VAL A 193 -11.43 22.53 -19.59
C VAL A 193 -10.65 23.70 -20.19
N GLN A 194 -9.57 24.15 -19.54
CA GLN A 194 -8.73 25.23 -20.09
C GLN A 194 -8.07 24.83 -21.42
N LEU A 195 -7.57 23.60 -21.53
CA LEU A 195 -6.99 23.08 -22.76
C LEU A 195 -8.03 23.00 -23.88
N ALA A 196 -9.25 22.52 -23.57
CA ALA A 196 -10.35 22.49 -24.54
C ALA A 196 -10.69 23.90 -25.04
N GLN A 197 -10.78 24.89 -24.14
CA GLN A 197 -11.04 26.29 -24.51
C GLN A 197 -9.95 26.87 -25.42
N ILE A 198 -8.67 26.58 -25.12
CA ILE A 198 -7.56 27.03 -25.97
C ILE A 198 -7.61 26.34 -27.33
N GLN A 199 -7.93 25.04 -27.37
CA GLN A 199 -8.05 24.28 -28.61
C GLN A 199 -9.19 24.82 -29.49
N ASP A 200 -10.34 25.17 -28.89
CA ASP A 200 -11.46 25.79 -29.59
C ASP A 200 -11.07 27.16 -30.16
N LEU A 201 -10.34 27.97 -29.38
CA LEU A 201 -9.83 29.26 -29.85
C LEU A 201 -8.87 29.09 -31.03
N ILE A 202 -7.92 28.16 -30.94
CA ILE A 202 -7.00 27.83 -32.03
C ILE A 202 -7.79 27.44 -33.28
N GLY A 203 -8.76 26.53 -33.15
CA GLY A 203 -9.61 26.10 -34.27
C GLY A 203 -10.35 27.27 -34.93
N SER A 204 -10.91 28.18 -34.12
CA SER A 204 -11.61 29.36 -34.64
C SER A 204 -10.69 30.32 -35.41
N VAL A 205 -9.43 30.47 -34.97
CA VAL A 205 -8.44 31.32 -35.64
C VAL A 205 -7.93 30.65 -36.92
N GLU A 206 -7.72 29.33 -36.89
CA GLU A 206 -7.35 28.54 -38.07
C GLU A 206 -8.45 28.62 -39.15
N GLU A 207 -9.72 28.55 -38.76
CA GLU A 207 -10.86 28.70 -39.67
C GLU A 207 -10.90 30.10 -40.29
N GLN A 208 -10.75 31.16 -39.48
CA GLN A 208 -10.68 32.54 -39.98
C GLN A 208 -9.51 32.74 -40.95
N LEU A 209 -8.34 32.16 -40.66
CA LEU A 209 -7.18 32.21 -41.55
C LEU A 209 -7.43 31.46 -42.87
N ALA A 210 -8.08 30.30 -42.81
CA ALA A 210 -8.44 29.54 -44.00
C ALA A 210 -9.44 30.31 -44.88
N GLN A 211 -10.44 30.95 -44.26
CA GLN A 211 -11.41 31.79 -44.95
C GLN A 211 -10.73 32.99 -45.63
N LEU A 212 -9.88 33.73 -44.91
CA LEU A 212 -9.17 34.89 -45.48
C LEU A 212 -8.23 34.50 -46.63
N ARG A 213 -7.59 33.33 -46.56
CA ARG A 213 -6.81 32.78 -47.67
C ARG A 213 -7.67 32.48 -48.90
N CYS A 214 -8.85 31.89 -48.70
CA CYS A 214 -9.81 31.62 -49.78
C CYS A 214 -10.29 32.92 -50.44
N GLU A 215 -10.68 33.91 -49.63
CA GLU A 215 -11.12 35.22 -50.11
C GLU A 215 -10.00 35.95 -50.87
N MET A 216 -8.75 35.88 -50.39
CA MET A 216 -7.59 36.47 -51.06
C MET A 216 -7.32 35.80 -52.42
N GLU A 217 -7.42 34.48 -52.52
CA GLU A 217 -7.26 33.77 -53.79
C GLU A 217 -8.37 34.14 -54.78
N GLN A 218 -9.61 34.25 -54.30
CA GLN A 218 -10.73 34.71 -55.11
C GLN A 218 -10.50 36.14 -55.64
N GLN A 219 -10.11 37.07 -54.76
CA GLN A 219 -9.81 38.45 -55.15
C GLN A 219 -8.65 38.52 -56.16
N ASN A 220 -7.61 37.70 -56.00
CA ASN A 220 -6.50 37.62 -56.94
C ASN A 220 -6.98 37.14 -58.32
N GLN A 221 -7.88 36.16 -58.36
CA GLN A 221 -8.46 35.69 -59.61
C GLN A 221 -9.34 36.75 -60.29
N GLU A 222 -10.18 37.46 -59.53
CA GLU A 222 -10.97 38.58 -60.04
C GLU A 222 -10.08 39.71 -60.57
N TYR A 223 -8.99 40.02 -59.86
CA TYR A 223 -8.02 41.03 -60.29
C TYR A 223 -7.32 40.64 -61.60
N LYS A 224 -6.94 39.37 -61.79
CA LYS A 224 -6.37 38.88 -63.06
C LYS A 224 -7.35 39.06 -64.22
N ILE A 225 -8.62 38.69 -64.02
CA ILE A 225 -9.67 38.87 -65.05
C ILE A 225 -9.82 40.35 -65.40
N LEU A 226 -9.86 41.23 -64.40
CA LEU A 226 -9.97 42.67 -64.62
C LEU A 226 -8.75 43.24 -65.38
N LEU A 227 -7.56 42.75 -65.06
CA LEU A 227 -6.32 43.12 -65.76
C LEU A 227 -6.36 42.67 -67.23
N ASP A 228 -6.84 41.47 -67.52
CA ASP A 228 -7.01 40.96 -68.89
C ASP A 228 -8.01 41.82 -69.68
N VAL A 229 -9.15 42.20 -69.07
CA VAL A 229 -10.11 43.10 -69.71
C VAL A 229 -9.50 44.48 -69.95
N LYS A 230 -8.78 45.03 -68.96
CA LYS A 230 -8.10 46.33 -69.08
C LYS A 230 -7.07 46.32 -70.20
N THR A 231 -6.24 45.28 -70.29
CA THR A 231 -5.23 45.18 -71.36
C THR A 231 -5.89 45.06 -72.75
N ARG A 232 -7.01 44.34 -72.88
CA ARG A 232 -7.79 44.29 -74.12
C ARG A 232 -8.35 45.66 -74.51
N LEU A 233 -8.96 46.38 -73.55
CA LEU A 233 -9.47 47.74 -73.79
C LEU A 233 -8.35 48.72 -74.17
N GLU A 234 -7.17 48.61 -73.55
CA GLU A 234 -6.00 49.42 -73.92
C GLU A 234 -5.55 49.15 -75.36
N GLN A 235 -5.61 47.90 -75.82
CA GLN A 235 -5.34 47.55 -77.23
C GLN A 235 -6.41 48.15 -78.16
N GLU A 236 -7.69 48.05 -77.82
CA GLU A 236 -8.79 48.66 -78.60
C GLU A 236 -8.63 50.19 -78.69
N ILE A 237 -8.29 50.87 -77.59
CA ILE A 237 -8.03 52.32 -77.60
C ILE A 237 -6.84 52.65 -78.51
N ALA A 238 -5.78 51.85 -78.49
CA ALA A 238 -4.62 52.05 -79.36
C ALA A 238 -4.97 51.88 -80.84
N THR A 239 -5.82 50.90 -81.20
CA THR A 239 -6.30 50.74 -82.58
C THR A 239 -7.23 51.88 -82.99
N TYR A 240 -8.14 52.31 -82.12
CA TYR A 240 -8.99 53.48 -82.37
C TYR A 240 -8.16 54.74 -82.59
N ARG A 241 -7.15 55.02 -81.76
CA ARG A 241 -6.22 56.16 -81.97
C ARG A 241 -5.53 56.10 -83.33
N ARG A 242 -5.03 54.92 -83.72
CA ARG A 242 -4.40 54.71 -85.04
C ARG A 242 -5.35 55.00 -86.21
N LEU A 243 -6.62 54.62 -86.10
CA LEU A 243 -7.64 54.89 -87.11
C LEU A 243 -8.02 56.38 -87.17
N LEU A 244 -8.08 57.06 -86.02
CA LEU A 244 -8.36 58.49 -85.90
C LEU A 244 -7.20 59.38 -86.37
N GLU A 245 -5.95 58.92 -86.21
CA GLU A 245 -4.74 59.62 -86.67
C GLU A 245 -4.53 59.53 -88.19
N GLY A 246 -5.32 58.71 -88.90
CA GLY A 246 -5.26 58.56 -90.35
C GLY A 246 -4.03 57.76 -90.80
N GLU A 247 -4.25 56.70 -91.56
CA GLU A 247 -3.16 56.01 -92.24
C GLU A 247 -2.66 56.89 -93.39
N ASP A 248 -1.71 57.79 -93.13
CA ASP A 248 -0.79 58.29 -94.16
C ASP A 248 0.54 58.85 -93.63
N ALA A 249 1.60 58.46 -94.35
CA ALA A 249 2.94 59.03 -94.46
C ALA A 249 4.03 58.76 -93.38
N HIS A 250 4.87 57.80 -93.77
CA HIS A 250 6.34 57.90 -93.82
C HIS A 250 7.19 57.84 -92.54
N LEU A 251 8.04 56.81 -92.53
CA LEU A 251 9.49 56.85 -92.35
C LEU A 251 10.06 58.04 -91.53
N THR A 252 10.85 57.65 -90.52
CA THR A 252 11.79 58.47 -89.72
C THR A 252 11.22 59.14 -88.47
N HIS A 253 11.28 58.43 -87.34
CA HIS A 253 12.07 58.93 -86.20
C HIS A 253 12.40 57.77 -85.25
N TYR A 254 13.69 57.45 -85.14
CA TYR A 254 14.24 56.67 -84.04
C TYR A 254 13.86 57.37 -82.73
N LYS A 255 12.92 56.80 -81.96
CA LYS A 255 12.75 57.17 -80.55
C LYS A 255 13.77 56.37 -79.72
N PRO A 256 14.54 57.00 -78.83
CA PRO A 256 15.47 56.27 -77.97
C PRO A 256 14.69 55.28 -77.10
N LYS A 257 15.22 54.06 -76.92
CA LYS A 257 14.75 53.13 -75.89
C LYS A 257 14.74 53.88 -74.55
N GLU A 258 13.55 54.10 -74.00
CA GLU A 258 13.41 54.47 -72.59
C GLU A 258 14.10 53.40 -71.74
N PRO A 259 14.83 53.77 -70.68
CA PRO A 259 15.50 52.79 -69.83
C PRO A 259 14.44 51.89 -69.20
N VAL A 260 14.47 50.60 -69.56
CA VAL A 260 13.70 49.54 -68.89
C VAL A 260 14.09 49.58 -67.41
N THR A 261 13.24 50.21 -66.61
CA THR A 261 13.46 50.30 -65.17
C THR A 261 12.96 49.00 -64.58
N THR A 262 13.87 48.07 -64.32
CA THR A 262 13.57 46.82 -63.62
C THR A 262 13.24 47.14 -62.16
N ARG A 263 11.98 46.98 -61.76
CA ARG A 263 11.59 47.07 -60.35
C ARG A 263 11.81 45.70 -59.70
N GLN A 264 12.86 45.58 -58.88
CA GLN A 264 13.02 44.42 -57.99
C GLN A 264 12.21 44.66 -56.73
N VAL A 265 11.20 43.82 -56.49
CA VAL A 265 10.51 43.78 -55.19
C VAL A 265 11.10 42.61 -54.41
N ARG A 266 11.79 42.94 -53.31
CA ARG A 266 12.37 41.97 -52.37
C ARG A 266 11.42 41.86 -51.19
N THR A 267 10.78 40.72 -51.05
CA THR A 267 9.97 40.41 -49.87
C THR A 267 10.83 39.55 -48.94
N ILE A 268 11.15 40.10 -47.78
CA ILE A 268 11.89 39.40 -46.73
C ILE A 268 10.85 38.90 -45.72
N VAL A 269 10.75 37.58 -45.57
CA VAL A 269 9.92 36.96 -44.54
C VAL A 269 10.85 36.50 -43.44
N GLU A 270 10.71 37.09 -42.26
CA GLU A 270 11.46 36.75 -41.05
C GLU A 270 10.53 36.04 -40.06
N GLU A 271 10.91 34.84 -39.62
CA GLU A 271 10.28 34.18 -38.48
C GLU A 271 11.03 34.56 -37.20
N VAL A 272 10.29 35.15 -36.26
CA VAL A 272 10.80 35.61 -34.97
C VAL A 272 10.13 34.83 -33.85
N GLN A 273 10.93 34.18 -33.00
CA GLN A 273 10.48 33.55 -31.77
C GLN A 273 11.28 34.15 -30.60
N ASP A 274 10.61 34.62 -29.55
CA ASP A 274 11.20 35.31 -28.39
C ASP A 274 12.16 36.48 -28.75
N GLY A 275 11.80 37.27 -29.76
CA GLY A 275 12.56 38.46 -30.14
C GLY A 275 13.89 38.20 -30.85
N LYS A 276 14.19 36.95 -31.23
CA LYS A 276 15.38 36.57 -32.01
C LYS A 276 14.97 35.98 -33.36
N VAL A 277 15.56 36.50 -34.45
CA VAL A 277 15.29 36.03 -35.82
C VAL A 277 15.92 34.65 -36.00
N ILE A 278 15.08 33.62 -36.22
CA ILE A 278 15.52 32.21 -36.32
C ILE A 278 15.64 31.72 -37.77
N SER A 279 14.96 32.39 -38.71
CA SER A 279 15.00 32.05 -40.14
C SER A 279 14.67 33.29 -40.99
N SER A 280 15.46 33.53 -42.04
CA SER A 280 15.24 34.63 -42.99
C SER A 280 15.24 34.06 -44.41
N ARG A 281 14.13 34.23 -45.12
CA ARG A 281 13.98 33.80 -46.51
C ARG A 281 13.66 34.99 -47.40
N GLU A 282 14.58 35.31 -48.31
CA GLU A 282 14.42 36.35 -49.33
C GLU A 282 13.80 35.73 -50.59
N GLN A 283 12.66 36.27 -51.03
CA GLN A 283 12.11 35.98 -52.35
C GLN A 283 12.18 37.23 -53.23
N VAL A 284 12.90 37.11 -54.35
CA VAL A 284 13.06 38.20 -55.33
C VAL A 284 12.14 37.92 -56.51
N HIS A 285 11.13 38.77 -56.71
CA HIS A 285 10.32 38.76 -57.92
C HIS A 285 10.78 39.91 -58.84
N GLN A 286 11.23 39.53 -60.04
CA GLN A 286 11.68 40.46 -61.06
C GLN A 286 10.61 40.53 -62.15
N THR A 287 9.92 41.66 -62.23
CA THR A 287 8.98 41.92 -63.32
C THR A 287 9.58 42.98 -64.23
N THR A 288 9.87 42.59 -65.47
CA THR A 288 10.32 43.48 -66.53
C THR A 288 9.08 44.11 -67.17
N ARG A 289 8.97 45.45 -67.10
CA ARG A 289 7.90 46.20 -67.77
C ARG A 289 8.40 46.74 -69.10
#